data_AF-A0AAV5Z526-F1
#
_entry.id   AF-A0AAV5Z526-F1
#
_cell.length_a   1.000
_cell.length_b   1.000
_cell.length_c   1.000
_cell.angle_alpha   90.00
_cell.angle_beta   90.00
_cell.angle_gamma   90.00
#
_symmetry.space_group_name_H-M   'P 1'
#
loop_
_entity.id
_entity.type
_entity.pdbx_description
1 polymer ?
#
loop_
_entity_poly.entity_id
_entity_poly.type
_entity_poly.pdbx_seq_one_letter_code
_entity_poly.pdbx_strand_id
1 'polypeptide(L)'
;SRENEAGVKMIEAMFKTHKIIPPGAISWDNSGNNKAYQSKQAAFVMNPTSIYAYLDGNDKDLQKVTGLMPVPAGPKGTVNQIDTWAYGAFKKTPYPELAKGLLEYFMQPANYDKIIQSTGGRWVPVYKRLFDSPFWKEKPAFKHFIKMAETGVPVSYAGSPTPAAGEVLNTHVVPKMIQRVLVENWEPAKALEECHKRIAEIYARHAKG
;
A
#
# COMPACT_ATOMS: atom_id res chain seq x y z
N SER A 1 2.21 13.84 -17.47
CA SER A 1 2.14 15.29 -17.20
C SER A 1 3.48 15.76 -16.65
N ARG A 2 3.71 17.08 -16.56
CA ARG A 2 4.95 17.65 -15.99
C ARG A 2 5.13 17.23 -14.52
N GLU A 3 4.03 17.09 -13.78
CA GLU A 3 4.01 16.67 -12.39
C GLU A 3 4.44 15.21 -12.23
N ASN A 4 3.94 14.30 -13.08
CA ASN A 4 4.35 12.90 -13.04
C ASN A 4 5.84 12.74 -13.39
N GLU A 5 6.33 13.50 -14.37
CA GLU A 5 7.74 13.49 -14.74
C GLU A 5 8.65 13.98 -13.61
N ALA A 6 8.23 15.03 -12.89
CA ALA A 6 8.94 15.49 -11.71
C ALA A 6 9.01 14.41 -10.61
N GLY A 7 7.92 13.67 -10.39
CA GLY A 7 7.90 12.55 -9.45
C GLY A 7 8.86 11.42 -9.83
N VAL A 8 8.89 11.03 -11.11
CA VAL A 8 9.83 10.00 -11.60
C VAL A 8 11.28 10.47 -11.49
N LYS A 9 11.57 11.73 -11.86
CA LYS A 9 12.90 12.33 -11.70
C LYS A 9 13.36 12.40 -10.24
N MET A 10 12.44 12.64 -9.30
CA MET A 10 12.76 12.60 -7.87
C MET A 10 13.22 11.20 -7.46
N ILE A 11 12.49 10.14 -7.84
CA ILE A 11 12.87 8.75 -7.55
C ILE A 11 14.23 8.41 -8.20
N GLU A 12 14.44 8.83 -9.44
CA GLU A 12 15.73 8.67 -10.12
C GLU A 12 16.87 9.35 -9.37
N ALA A 13 16.70 10.60 -8.93
CA ALA A 13 17.70 11.33 -8.18
C ALA A 13 18.00 10.65 -6.83
N MET A 14 16.97 10.17 -6.12
CA MET A 14 17.14 9.43 -4.86
C MET A 14 17.98 8.15 -5.06
N PHE A 15 17.81 7.46 -6.19
CA PHE A 15 18.51 6.21 -6.49
C PHE A 15 19.92 6.44 -7.07
N LYS A 16 20.04 7.19 -8.17
CA LYS A 16 21.28 7.34 -8.94
C LYS A 16 22.21 8.42 -8.39
N THR A 17 21.64 9.59 -8.05
CA THR A 17 22.43 10.77 -7.66
C THR A 17 22.77 10.75 -6.18
N HIS A 18 21.76 10.66 -5.33
CA HIS A 18 21.91 10.74 -3.88
C HIS A 18 22.22 9.38 -3.24
N LYS A 19 21.96 8.27 -3.94
CA LYS A 19 22.25 6.90 -3.50
C LYS A 19 21.66 6.59 -2.11
N ILE A 20 20.48 7.16 -1.82
CA ILE A 20 19.77 6.96 -0.54
C ILE A 20 18.80 5.77 -0.60
N ILE A 21 18.52 5.26 -1.80
CA ILE A 21 17.83 3.99 -2.01
C ILE A 21 18.89 2.90 -2.24
N PRO A 22 18.90 1.80 -1.47
CA PRO A 22 19.88 0.73 -1.68
C PRO A 22 19.81 0.16 -3.10
N PRO A 23 20.94 -0.11 -3.77
CA PRO A 23 20.94 -0.66 -5.13
C PRO A 23 20.17 -1.98 -5.25
N GLY A 24 20.24 -2.82 -4.21
CA GLY A 24 19.51 -4.09 -4.15
C GLY A 24 17.98 -3.95 -4.07
N ALA A 25 17.44 -2.74 -3.82
CA ALA A 25 16.00 -2.53 -3.74
C ALA A 25 15.27 -2.84 -5.07
N ILE A 26 15.99 -2.81 -6.20
CA ILE A 26 15.44 -3.15 -7.53
C ILE A 26 14.96 -4.61 -7.62
N SER A 27 15.49 -5.50 -6.79
CA SER A 27 15.14 -6.93 -6.76
C SER A 27 14.29 -7.32 -5.56
N TRP A 28 13.87 -6.35 -4.74
CA TRP A 28 13.04 -6.63 -3.58
C TRP A 28 11.63 -7.06 -4.00
N ASP A 29 11.15 -8.09 -3.31
CA ASP A 29 9.73 -8.44 -3.28
C ASP A 29 9.00 -7.64 -2.18
N ASN A 30 7.74 -7.97 -1.93
CA ASN A 30 6.92 -7.34 -0.90
C ASN A 30 7.46 -7.53 0.55
N SER A 31 8.47 -8.37 0.76
CA SER A 31 9.12 -8.60 2.07
C SER A 31 10.48 -7.92 2.20
N GLY A 32 11.07 -7.44 1.10
CA GLY A 32 12.43 -6.92 1.08
C GLY A 32 12.62 -5.71 1.99
N ASN A 33 11.66 -4.78 1.99
CA ASN A 33 11.69 -3.62 2.88
C ASN A 33 11.58 -4.01 4.37
N ASN A 34 10.77 -4.99 4.72
CA ASN A 34 10.65 -5.52 6.09
C ASN A 34 11.98 -6.08 6.56
N LYS A 35 12.58 -6.95 5.74
CA LYS A 35 13.88 -7.57 6.04
C LYS A 35 14.95 -6.51 6.24
N ALA A 36 15.04 -5.52 5.33
CA ALA A 36 16.03 -4.45 5.41
C ALA A 36 15.88 -3.57 6.67
N TYR A 37 14.65 -3.26 7.08
CA TYR A 37 14.44 -2.50 8.31
C TYR A 37 14.72 -3.34 9.57
N GLN A 38 14.22 -4.57 9.61
CA GLN A 38 14.39 -5.48 10.76
C GLN A 38 15.86 -5.88 10.97
N SER A 39 16.65 -5.98 9.90
CA SER A 39 18.10 -6.18 9.95
C SER A 39 18.90 -4.89 10.21
N LYS A 40 18.22 -3.76 10.47
CA LYS A 40 18.81 -2.45 10.75
C LYS A 40 19.64 -1.88 9.59
N GLN A 41 19.35 -2.32 8.36
CA GLN A 41 20.01 -1.86 7.12
C GLN A 41 19.30 -0.67 6.46
N ALA A 42 18.05 -0.39 6.83
CA ALA A 42 17.28 0.75 6.35
C ALA A 42 16.80 1.62 7.51
N ALA A 43 17.01 2.93 7.41
CA ALA A 43 16.48 3.90 8.37
C ALA A 43 15.01 4.26 8.12
N PHE A 44 14.57 4.21 6.85
CA PHE A 44 13.20 4.50 6.43
C PHE A 44 12.75 3.47 5.41
N VAL A 45 11.49 3.05 5.53
CA VAL A 45 10.80 2.19 4.56
C VAL A 45 9.34 2.61 4.45
N MET A 46 8.77 2.44 3.27
CA MET A 46 7.33 2.67 3.05
C MET A 46 6.61 1.33 3.17
N ASN A 47 5.83 1.17 4.24
CA ASN A 47 5.11 -0.07 4.54
C ASN A 47 3.95 0.21 5.53
N PRO A 48 2.89 -0.61 5.57
CA PRO A 48 1.91 -0.60 6.67
C PRO A 48 2.55 -0.96 8.03
N THR A 49 1.73 -1.14 9.08
CA THR A 49 2.22 -1.41 10.44
C THR A 49 2.95 -2.75 10.62
N SER A 50 3.06 -3.61 9.61
CA SER A 50 3.55 -4.99 9.78
C SER A 50 4.97 -5.08 10.34
N ILE A 51 5.85 -4.13 10.01
CA ILE A 51 7.18 -4.04 10.62
C ILE A 51 7.06 -3.71 12.10
N TYR A 52 6.30 -2.65 12.43
CA TYR A 52 6.09 -2.23 13.81
C TYR A 52 5.47 -3.33 14.68
N ALA A 53 4.47 -4.04 14.14
CA ALA A 53 3.85 -5.19 14.79
C ALA A 53 4.82 -6.36 15.00
N TYR A 54 5.68 -6.65 14.02
CA TYR A 54 6.73 -7.66 14.17
C TYR A 54 7.71 -7.30 15.29
N LEU A 55 8.17 -6.05 15.33
CA LEU A 55 9.14 -5.60 16.33
C LEU A 55 8.58 -5.68 17.76
N ASP A 56 7.26 -5.46 17.92
CA ASP A 56 6.58 -5.62 19.21
C ASP A 56 6.72 -7.05 19.78
N GLY A 57 6.89 -8.08 18.94
CA GLY A 57 7.14 -9.45 19.41
C GLY A 57 8.61 -9.87 19.43
N ASN A 58 9.46 -9.24 18.62
CA ASN A 58 10.74 -9.82 18.21
C ASN A 58 11.98 -8.94 18.48
N ASP A 59 11.83 -7.61 18.56
CA ASP A 59 12.94 -6.69 18.83
C ASP A 59 12.40 -5.41 19.50
N LYS A 60 12.24 -5.49 20.83
CA LYS A 60 11.66 -4.42 21.64
C LYS A 60 12.52 -3.16 21.66
N ASP A 61 13.83 -3.28 21.48
CA ASP A 61 14.72 -2.12 21.51
C ASP A 61 14.62 -1.33 20.21
N LEU A 62 14.59 -2.01 19.06
CA LEU A 62 14.27 -1.37 17.80
C LEU A 62 12.83 -0.82 17.78
N GLN A 63 11.87 -1.54 18.38
CA GLN A 63 10.47 -1.10 18.47
C GLN A 63 10.33 0.26 19.18
N LYS A 64 11.02 0.45 20.32
CA LYS A 64 10.95 1.70 21.11
C LYS A 64 11.37 2.94 20.33
N VAL A 65 12.29 2.77 19.38
CA VAL A 65 12.83 3.86 18.55
C VAL A 65 12.23 3.90 17.14
N THR A 66 11.31 2.99 16.82
CA THR A 66 10.62 2.96 15.52
C THR A 66 9.37 3.83 15.57
N GLY A 67 9.25 4.77 14.64
CA GLY A 67 8.06 5.59 14.44
C GLY A 67 7.25 5.15 13.23
N LEU A 68 5.96 5.50 13.23
CA LEU A 68 5.09 5.40 12.06
C LEU A 68 4.62 6.81 11.68
N MET A 69 4.84 7.19 10.43
CA MET A 69 4.63 8.57 9.95
C MET A 69 3.94 8.58 8.59
N PRO A 70 3.19 9.64 8.25
CA PRO A 70 2.66 9.84 6.91
C PRO A 70 3.77 9.91 5.86
N VAL A 71 3.42 9.56 4.62
CA VAL A 71 4.23 9.94 3.46
C VAL A 71 4.35 11.47 3.41
N PRO A 72 5.56 12.05 3.29
CA PRO A 72 5.74 13.50 3.23
C PRO A 72 4.92 14.15 2.12
N ALA A 73 4.45 15.37 2.37
CA ALA A 73 3.71 16.14 1.38
C ALA A 73 4.59 16.47 0.17
N GLY A 74 4.04 16.31 -1.04
CA GLY A 74 4.61 16.87 -2.25
C GLY A 74 4.15 18.32 -2.47
N PRO A 75 4.56 18.96 -3.58
CA PRO A 75 4.17 20.34 -3.92
C PRO A 75 2.66 20.57 -4.05
N LYS A 76 1.87 19.50 -4.20
CA LYS A 76 0.40 19.52 -4.31
C LYS A 76 -0.31 18.96 -3.06
N GLY A 77 0.43 18.76 -1.97
CA GLY A 77 -0.09 18.21 -0.72
C GLY A 77 0.20 16.73 -0.53
N THR A 78 -0.56 16.09 0.36
CA THR A 78 -0.43 14.67 0.73
C THR A 78 -1.48 13.82 0.04
N VAL A 79 -1.09 12.63 -0.41
CA VAL A 79 -2.02 11.59 -0.83
C VAL A 79 -1.94 10.43 0.16
N ASN A 80 -3.05 10.19 0.87
CA ASN A 80 -3.18 9.05 1.77
C ASN A 80 -3.75 7.88 0.99
N GLN A 81 -2.90 7.12 0.30
CA GLN A 81 -3.38 5.95 -0.43
C GLN A 81 -3.78 4.83 0.54
N ILE A 82 -4.96 4.24 0.31
CA ILE A 82 -5.44 3.06 1.04
C ILE A 82 -5.84 1.95 0.07
N ASP A 83 -5.75 0.71 0.54
CA ASP A 83 -6.33 -0.44 -0.15
C ASP A 83 -7.60 -0.87 0.57
N THR A 84 -8.63 -1.24 -0.20
CA THR A 84 -9.90 -1.75 0.35
C THR A 84 -10.07 -3.21 0.00
N TRP A 85 -10.32 -4.02 1.02
CA TRP A 85 -10.47 -5.47 0.89
C TRP A 85 -11.87 -5.86 1.37
N ALA A 86 -12.47 -6.85 0.71
CA ALA A 86 -13.78 -7.34 1.05
C ALA A 86 -13.76 -8.87 1.13
N TYR A 87 -14.58 -9.42 2.02
CA TYR A 87 -14.91 -10.84 1.96
C TYR A 87 -15.92 -11.08 0.83
N GLY A 88 -15.75 -12.18 0.11
CA GLY A 88 -16.65 -12.59 -0.95
C GLY A 88 -16.94 -14.08 -0.89
N ALA A 89 -18.15 -14.46 -1.30
CA ALA A 89 -18.54 -15.84 -1.52
C ALA A 89 -18.79 -16.07 -3.01
N PHE A 90 -18.28 -17.18 -3.55
CA PHE A 90 -18.54 -17.52 -4.95
C PHE A 90 -20.01 -17.83 -5.17
N LYS A 91 -20.60 -17.26 -6.24
CA LYS A 91 -22.01 -17.49 -6.61
C LYS A 91 -22.38 -18.97 -6.78
N LYS A 92 -21.42 -19.81 -7.19
CA LYS A 92 -21.61 -21.25 -7.43
C LYS A 92 -21.27 -22.15 -6.22
N THR A 93 -21.06 -21.57 -5.04
CA THR A 93 -20.82 -22.39 -3.84
C THR A 93 -22.00 -23.36 -3.60
N PRO A 94 -21.75 -24.64 -3.29
CA PRO A 94 -22.81 -25.57 -2.91
C PRO A 94 -23.41 -25.26 -1.52
N TYR A 95 -22.79 -24.35 -0.75
CA TYR A 95 -23.21 -23.99 0.61
C TYR A 95 -23.45 -22.47 0.77
N PRO A 96 -24.44 -21.88 0.06
CA PRO A 96 -24.62 -20.42 0.02
C PRO A 96 -24.96 -19.82 1.39
N GLU A 97 -25.85 -20.46 2.15
CA GLU A 97 -26.25 -19.94 3.47
C GLU A 97 -25.15 -20.09 4.51
N LEU A 98 -24.37 -21.18 4.47
CA LEU A 98 -23.22 -21.35 5.35
C LEU A 98 -22.13 -20.32 5.05
N ALA A 99 -21.86 -20.06 3.76
CA ALA A 99 -20.89 -19.03 3.36
C ALA A 99 -21.32 -17.65 3.86
N LYS A 100 -22.59 -17.25 3.65
CA LYS A 100 -23.13 -15.99 4.18
C LYS A 100 -23.02 -15.91 5.69
N GLY A 101 -23.46 -16.95 6.41
CA GLY A 101 -23.39 -16.99 7.88
C GLY A 101 -21.96 -16.86 8.41
N LEU A 102 -20.97 -17.44 7.73
CA LEU A 102 -19.56 -17.26 8.09
C LEU A 102 -19.09 -15.81 7.88
N LEU A 103 -19.47 -15.19 6.76
CA LEU A 103 -19.15 -13.78 6.50
C LEU A 103 -19.80 -12.85 7.52
N GLU A 104 -21.07 -13.09 7.86
CA GLU A 104 -21.79 -12.36 8.91
C GLU A 104 -21.11 -12.53 10.26
N TYR A 105 -20.71 -13.75 10.62
CA TYR A 105 -19.99 -14.04 11.85
C TYR A 105 -18.66 -13.27 11.93
N PHE A 106 -17.84 -13.29 10.87
CA PHE A 106 -16.58 -12.55 10.85
C PHE A 106 -16.77 -11.04 10.88
N MET A 107 -17.81 -10.53 10.22
CA MET A 107 -18.13 -9.10 10.20
C MET A 107 -18.85 -8.61 11.46
N GLN A 108 -19.23 -9.50 12.40
CA GLN A 108 -19.67 -9.06 13.72
C GLN A 108 -18.56 -8.24 14.39
N PRO A 109 -18.85 -7.04 14.91
CA PRO A 109 -17.85 -6.08 15.38
C PRO A 109 -16.81 -6.68 16.34
N ALA A 110 -17.24 -7.51 17.30
CA ALA A 110 -16.35 -8.14 18.26
C ALA A 110 -15.41 -9.19 17.64
N ASN A 111 -15.86 -9.91 16.60
CA ASN A 111 -15.02 -10.88 15.88
C ASN A 111 -14.10 -10.17 14.91
N TYR A 112 -14.62 -9.18 14.18
CA TYR A 112 -13.86 -8.35 13.27
C TYR A 112 -12.73 -7.61 14.01
N ASP A 113 -13.00 -7.04 15.18
CA ASP A 113 -11.98 -6.37 15.99
C ASP A 113 -10.84 -7.31 16.40
N LYS A 114 -11.16 -8.55 16.80
CA LYS A 114 -10.15 -9.58 17.08
C LYS A 114 -9.26 -9.85 15.87
N ILE A 115 -9.85 -9.98 14.68
CA ILE A 115 -9.11 -10.20 13.41
C ILE A 115 -8.20 -9.01 13.12
N ILE A 116 -8.70 -7.79 13.24
CA ILE A 116 -7.92 -6.57 12.98
C ILE A 116 -6.74 -6.48 13.94
N GLN A 117 -6.98 -6.64 15.24
CA GLN A 117 -5.93 -6.54 16.26
C GLN A 117 -4.91 -7.68 16.16
N SER A 118 -5.33 -8.91 15.79
CA SER A 118 -4.42 -10.04 15.60
C SER A 118 -3.43 -9.82 14.46
N THR A 119 -3.72 -8.91 13.51
CA THR A 119 -2.79 -8.53 12.44
C THR A 119 -1.88 -7.35 12.82
N GLY A 120 -1.87 -6.93 14.08
CA GLY A 120 -1.02 -5.83 14.55
C GLY A 120 -1.37 -4.49 13.91
N GLY A 121 -2.63 -4.29 13.53
CA GLY A 121 -3.11 -3.05 12.92
C GLY A 121 -2.67 -2.89 11.46
N ARG A 122 -2.24 -3.98 10.80
CA ARG A 122 -1.91 -3.98 9.37
C ARG A 122 -3.09 -3.46 8.54
N TRP A 123 -4.29 -3.84 8.99
CA TRP A 123 -5.55 -3.37 8.48
C TRP A 123 -6.17 -2.44 9.51
N VAL A 124 -6.76 -1.33 9.05
CA VAL A 124 -7.57 -0.44 9.88
C VAL A 124 -9.03 -0.90 9.85
N PRO A 125 -9.80 -0.73 10.94
CA PRO A 125 -11.18 -1.20 10.97
C PRO A 125 -12.10 -0.35 10.08
N VAL A 126 -13.06 -1.00 9.42
CA VAL A 126 -14.13 -0.31 8.68
C VAL A 126 -15.20 0.30 9.60
N TYR A 127 -15.38 -0.25 10.80
CA TYR A 127 -16.30 0.28 11.80
C TYR A 127 -15.59 1.36 12.63
N LYS A 128 -15.97 2.63 12.45
CA LYS A 128 -15.34 3.78 13.14
C LYS A 128 -15.19 3.61 14.66
N ARG A 129 -16.20 3.05 15.33
CA ARG A 129 -16.18 2.79 16.78
C ARG A 129 -15.06 1.87 17.26
N LEU A 130 -14.47 1.06 16.38
CA LEU A 130 -13.39 0.16 16.77
C LEU A 130 -12.07 0.89 16.98
N PHE A 131 -11.92 2.12 16.46
CA PHE A 131 -10.80 2.99 16.82
C PHE A 131 -10.83 3.44 18.28
N ASP A 132 -11.94 3.23 19.00
CA ASP A 132 -12.04 3.53 20.42
C ASP A 132 -11.38 2.50 21.33
N SER A 133 -10.92 1.36 20.78
CA SER A 133 -10.29 0.30 21.58
C SER A 133 -8.91 0.72 22.11
N PRO A 134 -8.47 0.15 23.25
CA PRO A 134 -7.12 0.39 23.81
C PRO A 134 -6.00 0.18 22.79
N PHE A 135 -6.15 -0.83 21.92
CA PHE A 135 -5.18 -1.14 20.86
C PHE A 135 -4.86 0.07 19.97
N TRP A 136 -5.86 0.88 19.62
CA TRP A 136 -5.70 2.07 18.78
C TRP A 136 -5.35 3.32 19.59
N LYS A 137 -5.95 3.51 20.77
CA LYS A 137 -5.78 4.73 21.59
C LYS A 137 -4.46 4.79 22.35
N GLU A 138 -3.97 3.66 22.85
CA GLU A 138 -2.80 3.62 23.73
C GLU A 138 -1.47 3.59 22.98
N LYS A 139 -1.51 3.46 21.63
CA LYS A 139 -0.33 3.43 20.77
C LYS A 139 -0.20 4.75 20.00
N PRO A 140 0.62 5.73 20.46
CA PRO A 140 0.79 7.00 19.75
C PRO A 140 1.19 6.86 18.28
N ALA A 141 1.94 5.80 17.95
CA ALA A 141 2.36 5.49 16.57
C ALA A 141 1.17 5.26 15.62
N PHE A 142 -0.02 4.89 16.11
CA PHE A 142 -1.19 4.63 15.27
C PHE A 142 -2.02 5.88 14.96
N LYS A 143 -1.72 7.03 15.57
CA LYS A 143 -2.46 8.28 15.37
C LYS A 143 -2.66 8.65 13.90
N HIS A 144 -1.62 8.43 13.07
CA HIS A 144 -1.73 8.71 11.64
C HIS A 144 -2.65 7.72 10.91
N PHE A 145 -2.61 6.43 11.24
CA PHE A 145 -3.45 5.41 10.61
C PHE A 145 -4.95 5.66 10.83
N ILE A 146 -5.32 6.16 12.01
CA ILE A 146 -6.70 6.58 12.31
C ILE A 146 -7.13 7.69 11.35
N LYS A 147 -6.31 8.74 11.20
CA LYS A 147 -6.57 9.83 10.25
C LYS A 147 -6.58 9.38 8.79
N MET A 148 -5.71 8.43 8.44
CA MET A 148 -5.60 7.86 7.10
C MET A 148 -6.88 7.10 6.72
N ALA A 149 -7.52 6.41 7.66
CA ALA A 149 -8.80 5.73 7.41
C ALA A 149 -9.95 6.70 7.06
N GLU A 150 -9.89 7.96 7.52
CA GLU A 150 -10.90 8.99 7.25
C GLU A 150 -10.66 9.76 5.95
N THR A 151 -9.40 9.91 5.55
CA THR A 151 -8.98 10.75 4.43
C THR A 151 -8.41 9.96 3.26
N GLY A 152 -8.39 8.63 3.39
CA GLY A 152 -7.74 7.73 2.46
C GLY A 152 -8.45 7.68 1.12
N VAL A 153 -7.66 7.57 0.05
CA VAL A 153 -8.15 7.39 -1.31
C VAL A 153 -7.68 6.06 -1.87
N PRO A 154 -8.52 5.33 -2.64
CA PRO A 154 -8.10 4.07 -3.24
C PRO A 154 -7.04 4.31 -4.32
N VAL A 155 -6.28 3.28 -4.66
CA VAL A 155 -5.31 3.34 -5.77
C VAL A 155 -5.95 3.76 -7.11
N SER A 156 -7.25 3.54 -7.29
CA SER A 156 -8.01 3.96 -8.46
C SER A 156 -8.40 5.44 -8.48
N TYR A 157 -8.01 6.22 -7.46
CA TYR A 157 -8.52 7.57 -7.21
C TYR A 157 -8.41 8.53 -8.41
N ALA A 158 -9.37 9.48 -8.39
CA ALA A 158 -10.03 10.19 -9.47
C ALA A 158 -10.91 9.33 -10.40
N GLY A 159 -10.75 7.99 -10.39
CA GLY A 159 -11.60 7.03 -11.12
C GLY A 159 -12.24 5.97 -10.22
N SER A 160 -12.96 5.03 -10.85
CA SER A 160 -13.61 3.90 -10.17
C SER A 160 -12.72 2.65 -10.16
N PRO A 161 -12.87 1.75 -9.17
CA PRO A 161 -12.20 0.45 -9.17
C PRO A 161 -12.82 -0.47 -10.23
N THR A 162 -12.31 -0.42 -11.45
CA THR A 162 -12.79 -1.21 -12.61
C THR A 162 -11.90 -2.44 -12.87
N PRO A 163 -12.37 -3.44 -13.64
CA PRO A 163 -11.51 -4.53 -14.11
C PRO A 163 -10.24 -4.04 -14.82
N ALA A 164 -10.34 -2.96 -15.60
CA ALA A 164 -9.19 -2.32 -16.24
C ALA A 164 -8.17 -1.78 -15.22
N ALA A 165 -8.64 -1.06 -14.20
CA ALA A 165 -7.77 -0.59 -13.11
C ALA A 165 -7.09 -1.76 -12.39
N GLY A 166 -7.82 -2.86 -12.14
CA GLY A 166 -7.28 -4.09 -11.59
C GLY A 166 -6.18 -4.70 -12.47
N GLU A 167 -6.37 -4.74 -13.79
CA GLU A 167 -5.34 -5.22 -14.72
C GLU A 167 -4.08 -4.34 -14.73
N VAL A 168 -4.22 -3.01 -14.68
CA VAL A 168 -3.05 -2.10 -14.59
C VAL A 168 -2.18 -2.43 -13.38
N LEU A 169 -2.81 -2.67 -12.22
CA LEU A 169 -2.10 -3.01 -10.98
C LEU A 169 -1.45 -4.39 -11.09
N ASN A 170 -2.22 -5.41 -11.47
CA ASN A 170 -1.76 -6.80 -11.52
C ASN A 170 -0.64 -7.02 -12.55
N THR A 171 -0.60 -6.23 -13.61
CA THR A 171 0.45 -6.31 -14.66
C THR A 171 1.68 -5.45 -14.36
N HIS A 172 1.68 -4.75 -13.22
CA HIS A 172 2.79 -3.96 -12.71
C HIS A 172 3.31 -2.89 -13.69
N VAL A 173 2.41 -2.22 -14.42
CA VAL A 173 2.80 -1.24 -15.45
C VAL A 173 3.62 -0.09 -14.85
N VAL A 174 3.20 0.45 -13.70
CA VAL A 174 3.90 1.57 -13.03
C VAL A 174 5.27 1.17 -12.46
N PRO A 175 5.43 0.05 -11.71
CA PRO A 175 6.76 -0.40 -11.30
C PRO A 175 7.72 -0.64 -12.47
N LYS A 176 7.22 -1.21 -13.58
CA LYS A 176 8.03 -1.43 -14.79
C LYS A 176 8.54 -0.12 -15.38
N MET A 177 7.72 0.92 -15.42
CA MET A 177 8.16 2.26 -15.83
C MET A 177 9.33 2.77 -14.96
N ILE A 178 9.26 2.61 -13.63
CA ILE A 178 10.39 3.00 -12.76
C ILE A 178 11.63 2.16 -13.07
N GLN A 179 11.49 0.85 -13.32
CA GLN A 179 12.62 0.00 -13.74
C GLN A 179 13.26 0.45 -15.06
N ARG A 180 12.47 0.88 -16.06
CA ARG A 180 13.00 1.45 -17.32
C ARG A 180 13.94 2.62 -17.03
N VAL A 181 13.58 3.49 -16.10
CA VAL A 181 14.39 4.67 -15.74
C VAL A 181 15.62 4.25 -14.93
N LEU A 182 15.44 3.46 -13.87
CA LEU A 182 16.52 3.17 -12.92
C LEU A 182 17.56 2.17 -13.44
N VAL A 183 17.12 1.16 -14.20
CA VAL A 183 17.96 0.04 -14.65
C VAL A 183 18.34 0.18 -16.12
N GLU A 184 17.35 0.48 -16.98
CA GLU A 184 17.57 0.57 -18.42
C GLU A 184 17.98 1.96 -18.90
N ASN A 185 18.09 2.93 -17.98
CA ASN A 185 18.50 4.31 -18.25
C ASN A 185 17.64 5.02 -19.32
N TRP A 186 16.35 4.72 -19.36
CA TRP A 186 15.42 5.50 -20.18
C TRP A 186 15.21 6.89 -19.59
N GLU A 187 15.06 7.88 -20.46
CA GLU A 187 14.57 9.21 -20.09
C GLU A 187 13.20 9.09 -19.37
N PRO A 188 13.01 9.78 -18.23
CA PRO A 188 11.75 9.74 -17.47
C PRO A 188 10.50 10.02 -18.32
N ALA A 189 10.57 11.00 -19.22
CA ALA A 189 9.47 11.35 -20.11
C ALA A 189 9.08 10.19 -21.04
N LYS A 190 10.08 9.51 -21.62
CA LYS A 190 9.88 8.36 -22.52
C LYS A 190 9.26 7.17 -21.77
N ALA A 191 9.74 6.87 -20.57
CA ALA A 191 9.18 5.80 -19.75
C ALA A 191 7.72 6.09 -19.37
N LEU A 192 7.41 7.34 -19.01
CA LEU A 192 6.05 7.78 -18.70
C LEU A 192 5.10 7.67 -19.89
N GLU A 193 5.57 8.01 -21.09
CA GLU A 193 4.79 7.86 -22.32
C GLU A 193 4.44 6.39 -22.58
N GLU A 194 5.41 5.49 -22.46
CA GLU A 194 5.19 4.04 -22.62
C GLU A 194 4.20 3.50 -21.57
N CYS A 195 4.39 3.88 -20.31
CA CYS A 195 3.49 3.56 -19.21
C CYS A 195 2.05 4.01 -19.51
N HIS A 196 1.88 5.27 -19.95
CA HIS A 196 0.58 5.83 -20.29
C HIS A 196 -0.07 5.09 -21.45
N LYS A 197 0.68 4.83 -22.53
CA LYS A 197 0.20 4.05 -23.67
C LYS A 197 -0.29 2.68 -23.24
N ARG A 198 0.48 1.98 -22.39
CA ARG A 198 0.11 0.65 -21.91
C ARG A 198 -1.17 0.67 -21.06
N ILE A 199 -1.33 1.67 -20.20
CA ILE A 199 -2.56 1.88 -19.44
C ILE A 199 -3.74 2.13 -20.40
N ALA A 200 -3.58 3.03 -21.38
CA ALA A 200 -4.63 3.32 -22.35
C ALA A 200 -5.05 2.07 -23.15
N GLU A 201 -4.11 1.23 -23.57
CA GLU A 201 -4.38 -0.05 -24.23
C GLU A 201 -5.20 -1.01 -23.35
N ILE A 202 -4.88 -1.09 -22.05
CA ILE A 202 -5.65 -1.90 -21.09
C ILE A 202 -7.09 -1.39 -21.04
N TYR A 203 -7.30 -0.09 -20.83
CA TYR A 203 -8.64 0.48 -20.76
C TYR A 203 -9.42 0.29 -22.07
N ALA A 204 -8.77 0.44 -23.23
CA ALA A 204 -9.40 0.22 -24.53
C ALA A 204 -9.84 -1.24 -24.75
N ARG A 205 -9.14 -2.22 -24.18
CA ARG A 205 -9.57 -3.64 -24.23
C ARG A 205 -10.83 -3.87 -23.41
N HIS A 206 -10.88 -3.33 -22.19
CA HIS A 206 -12.04 -3.47 -21.30
C HIS A 206 -13.26 -2.67 -21.77
N ALA A 207 -13.08 -1.61 -22.56
CA ALA A 207 -14.19 -0.87 -23.16
C ALA A 207 -14.88 -1.62 -24.32
N LYS A 208 -14.26 -2.68 -24.86
CA LYS A 208 -14.78 -3.49 -25.98
C LYS A 208 -15.49 -4.77 -25.53
N GLY A 209 -15.38 -5.15 -24.26
CA GLY A 209 -15.98 -6.35 -23.67
C GLY A 209 -17.14 -6.00 -22.76
#